data_AF-A0A1B7NTV2-F1
#
_entry.id   AF-A0A1B7NTV2-F1
#
_cell.length_a   1.000
_cell.length_b   1.000
_cell.length_c   1.000
_cell.angle_alpha   90.00
_cell.angle_beta   90.00
_cell.angle_gamma   90.00
#
_symmetry.space_group_name_H-M   'P 1'
#
loop_
_entity.id
_entity.type
_entity.pdbx_description
1 polymer ?
#
loop_
_entity_poly.entity_id
_entity_poly.type
_entity_poly.pdbx_seq_one_letter_code
_entity_poly.pdbx_strand_id
1 'polypeptide(L)'
;MHLRRLFIPLLILLTSSFALASDIESTRCILSITEALSRLSFTGSLSTPREIDTCTNKLRTYSIYAAATLYCSSTEIRDGLQVLDDDCEKDGLQRISYDAVRPELTEGYLSRLRVIEYGEVSRGVELDEVVVVSQDWYQRVLRTNGAWAFEMWAHHTFGFVSYWFWGIVLFSGILNRLLTHFSGVHQRTRYDTEAILYISIREPTSFYTLLDGYATGSERTSLSLRPSELTINGYFTGALFPHVSKQL
;
A
#
# COMPACT_ATOMS: atom_id res chain seq x y z
N MET A 1 -29.65 -22.43 -3.29
CA MET A 1 -29.18 -22.15 -1.91
C MET A 1 -27.67 -21.89 -1.78
N HIS A 2 -26.81 -22.27 -2.75
CA HIS A 2 -25.35 -22.02 -2.65
C HIS A 2 -24.93 -20.56 -2.88
N LEU A 3 -25.67 -19.79 -3.68
CA LEU A 3 -25.35 -18.38 -3.98
C LEU A 3 -25.37 -17.48 -2.72
N ARG A 4 -26.28 -17.76 -1.78
CA ARG A 4 -26.44 -16.99 -0.53
C ARG A 4 -25.31 -17.26 0.49
N ARG A 5 -24.60 -18.39 0.37
CA ARG A 5 -23.46 -18.72 1.25
C ARG A 5 -22.14 -18.02 0.86
N LEU A 6 -22.03 -17.54 -0.38
CA LEU A 6 -20.86 -16.79 -0.88
C LEU A 6 -20.95 -15.27 -0.63
N PHE A 7 -22.16 -14.71 -0.49
CA PHE A 7 -22.34 -13.27 -0.25
C PHE A 7 -21.92 -12.81 1.15
N ILE A 8 -22.05 -13.68 2.16
CA ILE A 8 -21.71 -13.35 3.56
C ILE A 8 -20.20 -13.12 3.75
N PRO A 9 -19.28 -13.99 3.29
CA PRO A 9 -17.83 -13.71 3.40
C PRO A 9 -17.39 -12.49 2.57
N LEU A 10 -18.05 -12.21 1.45
CA LEU A 10 -17.78 -11.00 0.65
C LEU A 10 -18.16 -9.70 1.40
N LEU A 11 -19.28 -9.72 2.12
CA LEU A 11 -19.72 -8.61 2.98
C LEU A 11 -18.79 -8.38 4.18
N ILE A 12 -18.20 -9.45 4.75
CA ILE A 12 -17.23 -9.36 5.86
C ILE A 12 -15.89 -8.78 5.40
N LEU A 13 -15.48 -9.04 4.15
CA LEU A 13 -14.27 -8.43 3.56
C LEU A 13 -14.43 -6.94 3.25
N LEU A 14 -15.67 -6.47 3.02
CA LEU A 14 -15.96 -5.06 2.75
C LEU A 14 -15.98 -4.20 4.03
N THR A 15 -16.32 -4.76 5.20
CA THR A 15 -16.43 -3.99 6.45
C THR A 15 -15.09 -3.70 7.13
N SER A 16 -14.03 -4.42 6.81
CA SER A 16 -12.68 -4.22 7.38
C SER A 16 -11.98 -2.95 6.87
N SER A 17 -12.50 -2.32 5.82
CA SER A 17 -11.90 -1.12 5.22
C SER A 17 -12.17 0.18 6.00
N PHE A 18 -13.17 0.21 6.88
CA PHE A 18 -13.58 1.45 7.56
C PHE A 18 -12.69 1.85 8.75
N ALA A 19 -12.00 0.90 9.39
CA ALA A 19 -11.18 1.19 10.57
C ALA A 19 -9.87 1.94 10.26
N LEU A 20 -9.33 1.79 9.05
CA LEU A 20 -8.07 2.43 8.64
C LEU A 20 -8.21 3.93 8.37
N ALA A 21 -9.42 4.43 8.16
CA ALA A 21 -9.65 5.82 7.80
C ALA A 21 -9.57 6.80 8.99
N SER A 22 -9.86 6.34 10.21
CA SER A 22 -9.89 7.21 11.40
C SER A 22 -8.50 7.60 11.91
N ASP A 23 -7.53 6.69 11.85
CA ASP A 23 -6.16 6.91 12.39
C ASP A 23 -5.36 7.92 11.54
N ILE A 24 -5.68 8.00 10.24
CA ILE A 24 -5.06 8.95 9.30
C ILE A 24 -5.57 10.37 9.56
N GLU A 25 -6.73 10.53 10.20
CA GLU A 25 -7.27 11.85 10.52
C GLU A 25 -6.60 12.43 11.76
N SER A 26 -6.46 11.65 12.84
CA SER A 26 -5.94 12.15 14.11
C SER A 26 -4.45 12.52 14.06
N THR A 27 -3.66 11.86 13.21
CA THR A 27 -2.22 12.16 13.07
C THR A 27 -1.93 13.37 12.18
N ARG A 28 -2.90 13.82 11.36
CA ARG A 28 -2.67 14.77 10.27
C ARG A 28 -2.25 16.16 10.74
N CYS A 29 -2.76 16.62 11.89
CA CYS A 29 -2.44 17.94 12.42
C CYS A 29 -0.94 18.09 12.66
N ILE A 30 -0.35 17.17 13.43
CA ILE A 30 1.09 17.16 13.75
C ILE A 30 1.93 16.97 12.49
N LEU A 31 1.57 16.01 11.62
CA LEU A 31 2.33 15.77 10.39
C LEU A 31 2.36 17.01 9.48
N SER A 32 1.27 17.78 9.44
CA SER A 32 1.20 19.02 8.67
C SER A 32 2.05 20.14 9.27
N ILE A 33 2.12 20.24 10.59
CA ILE A 33 3.03 21.17 11.29
C ILE A 33 4.49 20.81 11.01
N THR A 34 4.85 19.54 11.16
CA THR A 34 6.21 19.04 10.91
C THR A 34 6.62 19.25 9.47
N GLU A 35 5.71 18.99 8.51
CA GLU A 35 5.95 19.24 7.09
C GLU A 35 6.14 20.73 6.79
N ALA A 36 5.34 21.62 7.40
CA ALA A 36 5.53 23.06 7.27
C ALA A 36 6.91 23.49 7.81
N LEU A 37 7.26 23.05 9.02
CA LEU A 37 8.55 23.34 9.66
C LEU A 37 9.74 22.68 8.96
N SER A 38 9.53 21.64 8.16
CA SER A 38 10.60 21.01 7.35
C SER A 38 11.19 21.96 6.31
N ARG A 39 10.45 23.03 5.97
CA ARG A 39 10.91 24.11 5.09
C ARG A 39 11.84 25.12 5.78
N LEU A 40 11.93 25.07 7.11
CA LEU A 40 12.78 25.93 7.91
C LEU A 40 14.03 25.17 8.35
N SER A 41 15.14 25.89 8.40
CA SER A 41 16.39 25.42 8.98
C SER A 41 16.55 26.10 10.33
N PHE A 42 16.85 25.32 11.36
CA PHE A 42 17.20 25.85 12.68
C PHE A 42 18.71 25.83 12.84
N THR A 43 19.23 26.56 13.82
CA THR A 43 20.67 26.54 14.11
C THR A 43 21.16 25.10 14.28
N GLY A 44 22.17 24.73 13.49
CA GLY A 44 22.76 23.39 13.46
C GLY A 44 22.07 22.39 12.52
N SER A 45 20.95 22.75 11.89
CA SER A 45 20.24 21.89 10.94
C SER A 45 21.04 21.67 9.66
N LEU A 46 21.77 22.68 9.17
CA LEU A 46 22.51 22.56 7.90
C LEU A 46 23.78 21.72 8.03
N SER A 47 24.31 21.58 9.25
CA SER A 47 25.50 20.78 9.54
C SER A 47 25.20 19.34 9.98
N THR A 48 23.92 19.00 10.17
CA THR A 48 23.49 17.74 10.79
C THR A 48 22.63 16.94 9.81
N PRO A 49 22.76 15.60 9.74
CA PRO A 49 21.84 14.76 8.98
C PRO A 49 20.39 15.03 9.36
N ARG A 50 19.50 14.98 8.37
CA ARG A 50 18.10 15.41 8.54
C ARG A 50 17.37 14.58 9.59
N GLU A 51 17.67 13.30 9.68
CA GLU A 51 17.08 12.35 10.63
C GLU A 51 17.44 12.76 12.07
N ILE A 52 18.72 13.07 12.30
CA ILE A 52 19.22 13.55 13.59
C ILE A 52 18.65 14.92 13.92
N ASP A 53 18.63 15.86 12.97
CA ASP A 53 18.04 17.20 13.17
C ASP A 53 16.56 17.13 13.53
N THR A 54 15.79 16.30 12.82
CA THR A 54 14.35 16.16 13.03
C THR A 54 14.03 15.65 14.44
N CYS A 55 14.81 14.70 14.95
CA CYS A 55 14.55 14.07 16.25
C CYS A 55 15.19 14.80 17.43
N THR A 56 16.37 15.39 17.26
CA THR A 56 17.20 15.89 18.38
C THR A 56 17.29 17.40 18.46
N ASN A 57 16.94 18.14 17.40
CA ASN A 57 17.04 19.60 17.41
C ASN A 57 15.98 20.19 18.36
N LYS A 58 16.46 20.86 19.42
CA LYS A 58 15.61 21.45 20.44
C LYS A 58 14.72 22.57 19.89
N LEU A 59 15.25 23.45 19.04
CA LEU A 59 14.49 24.56 18.46
C LEU A 59 13.36 24.05 17.57
N ARG A 60 13.66 23.05 16.73
CA ARG A 60 12.66 22.38 15.89
C ARG A 60 11.59 21.70 16.74
N THR A 61 11.98 20.93 17.75
CA THR A 61 11.05 20.20 18.63
C THR A 61 10.12 21.15 19.37
N TYR A 62 10.66 22.22 19.95
CA TYR A 62 9.86 23.25 20.62
C TYR A 62 8.93 23.99 19.65
N SER A 63 9.37 24.24 18.41
CA SER A 63 8.54 24.86 17.37
C SER A 63 7.37 23.96 16.96
N ILE A 64 7.60 22.65 16.82
CA ILE A 64 6.54 21.65 16.59
C ILE A 64 5.55 21.68 17.75
N TYR A 65 6.03 21.65 18.99
CA TYR A 65 5.16 21.64 20.17
C TYR A 65 4.36 22.92 20.35
N ALA A 66 4.98 24.09 20.15
CA ALA A 66 4.29 25.36 20.22
C ALA A 66 3.17 25.45 19.17
N ALA A 67 3.45 25.10 17.91
CA ALA A 67 2.44 25.06 16.87
C ALA A 67 1.34 24.01 17.15
N ALA A 68 1.71 22.84 17.71
CA ALA A 68 0.78 21.80 18.08
C ALA A 68 -0.19 22.26 19.17
N THR A 69 0.31 22.95 20.21
CA THR A 69 -0.52 23.52 21.27
C THR A 69 -1.49 24.58 20.73
N LEU A 70 -1.11 25.32 19.68
CA LEU A 70 -1.96 26.35 19.06
C LEU A 70 -3.01 25.79 18.10
N TYR A 71 -2.69 24.73 17.34
CA TYR A 71 -3.51 24.29 16.20
C TYR A 71 -4.17 22.92 16.36
N CYS A 72 -3.67 22.06 17.25
CA CYS A 72 -4.14 20.68 17.38
C CYS A 72 -4.93 20.45 18.67
N SER A 73 -5.88 19.52 18.61
CA SER A 73 -6.55 18.95 19.79
C SER A 73 -5.63 18.01 20.56
N SER A 74 -5.96 17.72 21.82
CA SER A 74 -5.15 16.82 22.66
C SER A 74 -5.01 15.40 22.09
N THR A 75 -6.03 14.89 21.40
CA THR A 75 -5.98 13.60 20.72
C THR A 75 -5.05 13.63 19.51
N GLU A 76 -5.10 14.69 18.70
CA GLU A 76 -4.21 14.83 17.54
C GLU A 76 -2.76 15.02 17.96
N ILE A 77 -2.52 15.74 19.06
CA ILE A 77 -1.18 15.87 19.65
C ILE A 77 -0.68 14.48 20.07
N ARG A 78 -1.44 13.73 20.87
CA ARG A 78 -1.01 12.42 21.36
C ARG A 78 -0.70 11.46 20.20
N ASP A 79 -1.66 11.29 19.29
CA ASP A 79 -1.57 10.31 18.21
C ASP A 79 -0.49 10.71 17.20
N GLY A 80 -0.45 12.00 16.82
CA GLY A 80 0.53 12.50 15.86
C GLY A 80 1.96 12.52 16.42
N LEU A 81 2.15 12.84 17.70
CA LEU A 81 3.47 12.80 18.32
C LEU A 81 3.99 11.38 18.50
N GLN A 82 3.10 10.42 18.77
CA GLN A 82 3.47 9.01 18.84
C GLN A 82 4.09 8.54 17.52
N VAL A 83 3.52 8.94 16.38
CA VAL A 83 4.10 8.62 15.05
C VAL A 83 5.53 9.17 14.90
N LEU A 84 5.77 10.41 15.35
CA LEU A 84 7.10 11.01 15.29
C LEU A 84 8.09 10.32 16.23
N ASP A 85 7.64 9.90 17.41
CA ASP A 85 8.47 9.19 18.38
C ASP A 85 8.83 7.79 17.85
N ASP A 86 7.85 7.05 17.31
CA ASP A 86 8.06 5.75 16.66
C ASP A 86 9.06 5.84 15.49
N ASP A 87 9.04 6.94 14.73
CA ASP A 87 9.99 7.16 13.64
C ASP A 87 11.41 7.46 14.15
N CYS A 88 11.56 8.27 15.19
CA CYS A 88 12.87 8.52 15.80
C CYS A 88 13.46 7.24 16.43
N GLU A 89 12.63 6.42 17.07
CA GLU A 89 13.06 5.17 17.70
C GLU A 89 13.60 4.15 16.68
N LYS A 90 13.06 4.10 15.45
CA LYS A 90 13.58 3.23 14.38
C LYS A 90 15.04 3.53 14.04
N ASP A 91 15.45 4.78 14.20
CA ASP A 91 16.83 5.23 13.95
C ASP A 91 17.70 5.23 15.22
N GLY A 92 17.18 4.70 16.34
CA GLY A 92 17.86 4.70 17.64
C GLY A 92 18.00 6.10 18.25
N LEU A 93 17.18 7.04 17.80
CA LEU A 93 17.13 8.41 18.28
C LEU A 93 15.96 8.59 19.25
N GLN A 94 16.04 9.62 20.09
CA GLN A 94 14.96 9.96 21.00
C GLN A 94 14.72 11.47 20.98
N ARG A 95 13.45 11.83 20.88
CA ARG A 95 12.99 13.21 20.94
C ARG A 95 12.70 13.64 22.37
N ILE A 96 12.81 14.93 22.65
CA ILE A 96 12.40 15.50 23.94
C ILE A 96 10.92 15.21 24.13
N SER A 97 10.50 14.65 25.27
CA SER A 97 9.09 14.34 25.53
C SER A 97 8.21 15.58 25.62
N TYR A 98 7.01 15.52 25.05
CA TYR A 98 6.03 16.61 25.12
C TYR A 98 5.60 16.93 26.55
N ASP A 99 5.46 15.91 27.42
CA ASP A 99 5.05 16.14 28.81
C ASP A 99 6.10 16.94 29.61
N ALA A 100 7.37 16.86 29.22
CA ALA A 100 8.44 17.65 29.83
C ALA A 100 8.38 19.13 29.41
N VAL A 101 7.89 19.41 28.19
CA VAL A 101 7.86 20.77 27.61
C VAL A 101 6.50 21.46 27.81
N ARG A 102 5.40 20.70 27.85
CA ARG A 102 4.02 21.19 27.96
C ARG A 102 3.82 22.25 29.07
N PRO A 103 4.39 22.12 30.28
CA PRO A 103 4.24 23.14 31.32
C PRO A 103 4.82 24.52 30.94
N GLU A 104 5.82 24.56 30.05
CA GLU A 104 6.44 25.81 29.57
C GLU A 104 5.61 26.50 28.48
N LEU A 105 4.79 25.74 27.74
CA LEU A 105 3.96 26.18 26.61
C LEU A 105 2.68 26.90 27.07
N THR A 106 2.86 27.92 27.91
CA THR A 106 1.79 28.79 28.38
C THR A 106 1.34 29.77 27.29
N GLU A 107 0.12 30.30 27.40
CA GLU A 107 -0.39 31.35 26.48
C GLU A 107 0.55 32.57 26.39
N GLY A 108 1.14 32.97 27.52
CA GLY A 108 2.11 34.06 27.56
C GLY A 108 3.43 33.72 26.84
N TYR A 109 3.86 32.46 26.84
CA TYR A 109 5.00 32.03 26.06
C TYR A 109 4.67 32.02 24.56
N LEU A 110 3.55 31.39 24.19
CA LEU A 110 3.12 31.23 22.79
C LEU A 110 2.88 32.57 22.09
N SER A 111 2.26 33.54 22.77
CA SER A 111 1.98 34.88 22.22
C SER A 111 3.22 35.72 21.92
N ARG A 112 4.38 35.36 22.46
CA ARG A 112 5.66 36.04 22.19
C ARG A 112 6.47 35.39 21.08
N LEU A 113 6.08 34.20 20.62
CA LEU A 113 6.81 33.50 19.57
C LEU A 113 6.66 34.24 18.24
N ARG A 114 7.75 34.28 17.48
CA ARG A 114 7.72 34.81 16.13
C ARG A 114 6.87 33.89 15.25
N VAL A 115 5.91 34.49 14.55
CA VAL A 115 5.09 33.82 13.55
C VAL A 115 5.77 33.99 12.18
N ILE A 116 6.04 32.88 11.51
CA ILE A 116 6.69 32.87 10.19
C ILE A 116 5.65 32.61 9.10
N GLU A 117 5.65 33.46 8.08
CA GLU A 117 4.82 33.28 6.90
C GLU A 117 5.46 32.36 5.85
N TYR A 118 4.62 31.81 4.97
CA TYR A 118 5.11 30.98 3.87
C TYR A 118 6.06 31.78 2.96
N GLY A 119 7.30 31.31 2.84
CA GLY A 119 8.32 31.93 1.99
C GLY A 119 9.00 33.16 2.60
N GLU A 120 8.72 33.51 3.86
CA GLU A 120 9.40 34.60 4.56
C GLU A 120 10.89 34.30 4.79
N VAL A 121 11.20 33.07 5.20
CA VAL A 121 12.56 32.62 5.51
C VAL A 121 13.02 31.62 4.45
N SER A 122 14.20 31.86 3.87
CA SER A 122 14.83 30.93 2.92
C SER A 122 15.43 29.73 3.64
N ARG A 123 15.41 28.54 3.02
CA ARG A 123 15.99 27.30 3.58
C ARG A 123 17.47 27.40 3.93
N GLY A 124 18.21 28.30 3.28
CA GLY A 124 19.63 28.52 3.55
C GLY A 124 19.92 29.38 4.78
N VAL A 125 18.88 29.90 5.45
CA VAL A 125 19.02 30.72 6.66
C VAL A 125 18.61 29.88 7.87
N GLU A 126 19.50 29.78 8.84
CA GLU A 126 19.22 29.11 10.11
C GLU A 126 18.53 30.07 11.09
N LEU A 127 17.46 29.59 11.72
CA LEU A 127 16.75 30.27 12.79
C LEU A 127 17.33 29.85 14.14
N ASP A 128 17.71 30.82 14.96
CA ASP A 128 18.29 30.64 16.30
C ASP A 128 17.24 30.69 17.42
N GLU A 129 15.97 30.82 17.07
CA GLU A 129 14.84 30.93 17.99
C GLU A 129 13.73 29.91 17.69
N VAL A 130 12.85 29.71 18.68
CA VAL A 130 11.63 28.92 18.51
C VAL A 130 10.61 29.77 17.75
N VAL A 131 10.03 29.20 16.71
CA VAL A 131 9.07 29.89 15.85
C VAL A 131 7.80 29.08 15.69
N VAL A 132 6.72 29.74 15.29
CA VAL A 132 5.46 29.10 14.91
C VAL A 132 5.15 29.47 13.47
N VAL A 133 4.72 28.50 12.66
CA VAL A 133 4.25 28.80 11.30
C VAL A 133 2.90 29.51 11.35
N SER A 134 2.64 30.45 10.45
CA SER A 134 1.35 31.14 10.40
C SER A 134 0.19 30.16 10.20
N GLN A 135 -1.00 30.55 10.69
CA GLN A 135 -2.21 29.73 10.54
C GLN A 135 -2.53 29.46 9.07
N ASP A 136 -2.34 30.45 8.19
CA ASP A 136 -2.56 30.31 6.76
C ASP A 136 -1.57 29.33 6.12
N TRP A 137 -0.30 29.38 6.50
CA TRP A 137 0.68 28.41 6.03
C TRP A 137 0.33 27.00 6.51
N TYR A 138 0.06 26.83 7.80
CA TYR A 138 -0.39 25.55 8.35
C TYR A 138 -1.62 25.00 7.60
N GLN A 139 -2.65 25.81 7.38
CA GLN A 139 -3.87 25.40 6.68
C GLN A 139 -3.61 24.97 5.23
N ARG A 140 -2.66 25.61 4.53
CA ARG A 140 -2.25 25.19 3.18
C ARG A 140 -1.61 23.82 3.20
N VAL A 141 -0.70 23.57 4.15
CA VAL A 141 -0.04 22.26 4.29
C VAL A 141 -1.04 21.19 4.71
N LEU A 142 -1.94 21.49 5.64
CA LEU A 142 -3.01 20.58 6.05
C LEU A 142 -3.89 20.12 4.88
N ARG A 143 -4.33 21.07 4.04
CA ARG A 143 -5.10 20.75 2.82
C ARG A 143 -4.30 19.95 1.80
N THR A 144 -3.01 20.29 1.65
CA THR A 144 -2.10 19.56 0.76
C THR A 144 -1.95 18.11 1.20
N ASN A 145 -1.73 17.89 2.50
CA ASN A 145 -1.64 16.55 3.08
C ASN A 145 -2.95 15.77 2.96
N GLY A 146 -4.10 16.43 3.15
CA GLY A 146 -5.41 15.81 2.93
C GLY A 146 -5.63 15.40 1.46
N ALA A 147 -5.26 16.26 0.51
CA ALA A 147 -5.35 15.96 -0.92
C ALA A 147 -4.41 14.80 -1.31
N TRP A 148 -3.16 14.82 -0.83
CA TRP A 148 -2.19 13.76 -1.07
C TRP A 148 -2.65 12.42 -0.48
N ALA A 149 -3.21 12.41 0.73
CA ALA A 149 -3.75 11.19 1.34
C ALA A 149 -4.90 10.60 0.50
N PHE A 150 -5.79 11.45 -0.01
CA PHE A 150 -6.86 11.02 -0.92
C PHE A 150 -6.32 10.48 -2.23
N GLU A 151 -5.35 11.16 -2.85
CA GLU A 151 -4.71 10.73 -4.09
C GLU A 151 -4.03 9.36 -3.91
N MET A 152 -3.29 9.18 -2.83
CA MET A 152 -2.62 7.91 -2.53
C MET A 152 -3.62 6.78 -2.30
N TRP A 153 -4.70 7.04 -1.56
CA TRP A 153 -5.79 6.10 -1.37
C TRP A 153 -6.46 5.73 -2.70
N ALA A 154 -6.73 6.71 -3.54
CA ALA A 154 -7.35 6.51 -4.85
C ALA A 154 -6.45 5.67 -5.76
N HIS A 155 -5.14 5.99 -5.83
CA HIS A 155 -4.17 5.21 -6.61
C HIS A 155 -4.13 3.74 -6.20
N HIS A 156 -4.08 3.47 -4.89
CA HIS A 156 -4.11 2.09 -4.41
C HIS A 156 -5.43 1.38 -4.69
N THR A 157 -6.55 2.07 -4.46
CA THR A 157 -7.89 1.50 -4.65
C THR A 157 -8.15 1.17 -6.12
N PHE A 158 -7.87 2.11 -7.03
CA PHE A 158 -8.04 1.87 -8.46
C PHE A 158 -7.07 0.82 -8.99
N GLY A 159 -5.83 0.78 -8.48
CA GLY A 159 -4.89 -0.29 -8.78
C GLY A 159 -5.45 -1.66 -8.40
N PHE A 160 -5.92 -1.81 -7.16
CA PHE A 160 -6.49 -3.06 -6.67
C PHE A 160 -7.75 -3.48 -7.43
N VAL A 161 -8.69 -2.57 -7.66
CA VAL A 161 -9.91 -2.82 -8.44
C VAL A 161 -9.57 -3.28 -9.86
N SER A 162 -8.55 -2.67 -10.48
CA SER A 162 -8.09 -3.06 -11.82
C SER A 162 -7.50 -4.48 -11.83
N TYR A 163 -6.68 -4.84 -10.83
CA TYR A 163 -6.15 -6.19 -10.70
C TYR A 163 -7.26 -7.23 -10.50
N TRP A 164 -8.27 -6.93 -9.67
CA TRP A 164 -9.42 -7.81 -9.48
C TRP A 164 -10.23 -8.00 -10.76
N PHE A 165 -10.49 -6.92 -11.50
CA PHE A 165 -11.19 -6.99 -12.77
C PHE A 165 -10.49 -7.95 -13.74
N TRP A 166 -9.18 -7.77 -13.96
CA TRP A 166 -8.41 -8.64 -14.85
C TRP A 166 -8.29 -10.06 -14.31
N GLY A 167 -8.12 -10.23 -13.00
CA GLY A 167 -8.09 -11.53 -12.34
C GLY A 167 -9.38 -12.33 -12.59
N ILE A 168 -10.54 -11.70 -12.46
CA ILE A 168 -11.84 -12.33 -12.71
C ILE A 168 -12.01 -12.70 -14.19
N VAL A 169 -11.66 -11.80 -15.11
CA VAL A 169 -11.73 -12.06 -16.56
C VAL A 169 -10.87 -13.27 -16.93
N LEU A 170 -9.60 -13.29 -16.52
CA LEU A 170 -8.69 -14.40 -16.79
C LEU A 170 -9.15 -15.69 -16.13
N PHE A 171 -9.58 -15.64 -14.87
CA PHE A 171 -10.08 -16.79 -14.14
C PHE A 171 -11.30 -17.41 -14.82
N SER A 172 -12.24 -16.58 -15.31
CA SER A 172 -13.41 -17.07 -16.04
C SER A 172 -13.03 -17.83 -17.32
N GLY A 173 -12.02 -17.34 -18.06
CA GLY A 173 -11.50 -18.01 -19.25
C GLY A 173 -10.83 -19.35 -18.93
N ILE A 174 -10.01 -19.39 -17.86
CA ILE A 174 -9.38 -20.63 -17.39
C ILE A 174 -10.44 -21.64 -16.97
N LEU A 175 -11.44 -21.22 -16.19
CA LEU A 175 -12.51 -22.10 -15.72
C LEU A 175 -13.34 -22.65 -16.89
N ASN A 176 -13.69 -21.82 -17.87
CA ASN A 176 -14.40 -22.27 -19.06
C ASN A 176 -13.60 -23.32 -19.86
N ARG A 177 -12.28 -23.12 -20.01
CA ARG A 177 -11.39 -24.09 -20.67
C ARG A 177 -11.29 -25.41 -19.89
N LEU A 178 -11.22 -25.34 -18.57
CA LEU A 178 -11.19 -26.54 -17.73
C LEU A 178 -12.51 -27.31 -17.83
N LEU A 179 -13.65 -26.64 -17.72
CA LEU A 179 -14.97 -27.27 -17.82
C LEU A 179 -15.18 -27.96 -19.17
N THR A 180 -14.87 -27.28 -20.27
CA THR A 180 -14.97 -27.86 -21.61
C THR A 180 -14.03 -29.06 -21.80
N HIS A 181 -12.81 -29.01 -21.26
CA HIS A 181 -11.88 -30.14 -21.29
C HIS A 181 -12.43 -31.36 -20.54
N PHE A 182 -12.89 -31.20 -19.30
CA PHE A 182 -13.41 -32.32 -18.51
C PHE A 182 -14.73 -32.88 -19.08
N SER A 183 -15.64 -32.03 -19.56
CA SER A 183 -16.88 -32.49 -20.20
C SER A 183 -16.61 -33.22 -21.53
N GLY A 184 -15.62 -32.76 -22.31
CA GLY A 184 -15.22 -33.42 -23.56
C GLY A 184 -14.56 -34.79 -23.34
N VAL A 185 -13.71 -34.92 -22.31
CA VAL A 185 -13.11 -36.21 -21.92
C VAL A 185 -14.19 -37.20 -21.45
N HIS A 186 -15.18 -36.73 -20.69
CA HIS A 186 -16.30 -37.57 -20.23
C HIS A 186 -17.19 -38.05 -21.38
N GLN A 187 -17.46 -37.19 -22.37
CA GLN A 187 -18.19 -37.63 -23.57
C GLN A 187 -17.38 -38.65 -24.37
N ARG A 188 -16.07 -38.43 -24.56
CA ARG A 188 -15.21 -39.36 -25.32
C ARG A 188 -15.16 -40.76 -24.70
N THR A 189 -14.98 -40.84 -23.38
CA THR A 189 -15.02 -42.13 -22.65
C THR A 189 -16.39 -42.81 -22.73
N ARG A 190 -17.49 -42.04 -22.74
CA ARG A 190 -18.84 -42.62 -22.89
C ARG A 190 -19.08 -43.18 -24.29
N TYR A 191 -18.64 -42.48 -25.35
CA TYR A 191 -18.75 -42.98 -26.73
C TYR A 191 -17.90 -44.22 -26.98
N ASP A 192 -16.71 -44.31 -26.39
CA ASP A 192 -15.85 -45.49 -26.53
C ASP A 192 -16.45 -46.73 -25.84
N THR A 193 -17.08 -46.56 -24.67
CA THR A 193 -17.75 -47.67 -23.96
C THR A 193 -18.96 -48.21 -24.73
N GLU A 194 -19.77 -47.31 -25.30
CA GLU A 194 -20.95 -47.68 -26.13
C GLU A 194 -20.52 -48.34 -27.46
N ALA A 195 -19.42 -47.89 -28.08
CA ALA A 195 -18.88 -48.48 -29.30
C ALA A 195 -18.32 -49.90 -29.07
N ILE A 196 -17.62 -50.12 -27.95
CA ILE A 196 -17.14 -51.46 -27.56
C ILE A 196 -18.32 -52.40 -27.26
N LEU A 197 -19.38 -51.90 -26.63
CA LEU A 197 -20.59 -52.68 -26.37
C LEU A 197 -21.32 -53.07 -27.67
N TYR A 198 -21.43 -52.15 -28.64
CA TYR A 198 -22.05 -52.43 -29.94
C TYR A 198 -21.27 -53.47 -30.76
N ILE A 199 -19.93 -53.45 -30.70
CA ILE A 199 -19.08 -54.45 -31.34
C ILE A 199 -19.23 -55.81 -30.66
N SER A 200 -19.35 -55.85 -29.33
CA SER A 200 -19.51 -57.11 -28.58
C SER A 200 -20.87 -57.80 -28.78
N ILE A 201 -21.92 -57.09 -29.18
CA ILE A 201 -23.28 -57.66 -29.35
C ILE A 201 -23.52 -58.18 -30.77
N ARG A 202 -22.73 -57.76 -31.77
CA ARG A 202 -23.00 -58.07 -33.18
C ARG A 202 -22.36 -59.35 -33.73
N GLU A 203 -21.40 -59.97 -33.03
CA GLU A 203 -20.80 -61.23 -33.50
C GLU A 203 -20.20 -62.06 -32.33
N PRO A 204 -20.77 -63.22 -31.96
CA PRO A 204 -20.13 -64.13 -31.01
C PRO A 204 -19.08 -65.06 -31.65
N THR A 205 -18.71 -64.87 -32.92
CA THR A 205 -17.81 -65.81 -33.61
C THR A 205 -16.86 -65.10 -34.59
N SER A 206 -15.72 -64.60 -34.09
CA SER A 206 -14.40 -64.66 -34.77
C SER A 206 -13.43 -63.68 -34.11
N PHE A 207 -12.86 -64.07 -32.96
CA PHE A 207 -11.90 -63.24 -32.20
C PHE A 207 -10.42 -63.52 -32.56
N TYR A 208 -10.12 -64.15 -33.70
CA TYR A 208 -8.75 -64.64 -34.00
C TYR A 208 -8.13 -64.16 -35.32
N THR A 209 -8.62 -63.11 -35.98
CA THR A 209 -8.05 -62.71 -37.29
C THR A 209 -7.78 -61.22 -37.51
N LEU A 210 -7.78 -60.37 -36.47
CA LEU A 210 -7.52 -58.92 -36.64
C LEU A 210 -6.39 -58.36 -35.77
N LEU A 211 -5.37 -59.16 -35.45
CA LEU A 211 -4.16 -58.70 -34.73
C LEU A 211 -2.87 -58.68 -35.58
N ASP A 212 -2.92 -58.91 -36.88
CA ASP A 212 -1.72 -58.92 -37.75
C ASP A 212 -1.62 -57.73 -38.73
N GLY A 213 -2.39 -56.66 -38.51
CA GLY A 213 -2.64 -55.66 -39.56
C GLY A 213 -2.06 -54.26 -39.40
N TYR A 214 -1.41 -53.87 -38.29
CA TYR A 214 -0.92 -52.49 -38.14
C TYR A 214 0.39 -52.40 -37.34
N ALA A 215 1.44 -52.97 -37.92
CA ALA A 215 2.81 -52.51 -37.69
C ALA A 215 3.35 -52.04 -39.05
N THR A 216 3.51 -50.71 -39.25
CA THR A 216 4.58 -50.03 -40.04
C THR A 216 4.22 -48.56 -40.36
N GLY A 217 5.23 -47.67 -40.21
CA GLY A 217 5.29 -46.33 -40.84
C GLY A 217 4.90 -45.15 -39.94
N SER A 218 5.84 -44.45 -39.29
CA SER A 218 6.64 -43.33 -39.85
C SER A 218 5.75 -42.10 -40.16
N GLU A 219 5.83 -40.96 -39.46
CA GLU A 219 6.97 -40.04 -39.48
C GLU A 219 7.05 -39.14 -38.24
N ARG A 220 8.29 -38.86 -37.87
CA ARG A 220 8.74 -37.94 -36.83
C ARG A 220 8.83 -36.54 -37.47
N THR A 221 8.03 -35.57 -37.02
CA THR A 221 8.37 -34.14 -37.20
C THR A 221 8.48 -33.48 -35.84
N SER A 222 9.71 -33.43 -35.35
CA SER A 222 10.13 -32.54 -34.28
C SER A 222 10.11 -31.10 -34.78
N LEU A 223 9.38 -30.21 -34.11
CA LEU A 223 9.70 -28.79 -34.14
C LEU A 223 10.05 -28.34 -32.72
N SER A 224 11.36 -28.32 -32.49
CA SER A 224 12.02 -27.64 -31.39
C SER A 224 11.92 -26.14 -31.63
N LEU A 225 11.35 -25.41 -30.66
CA LEU A 225 11.66 -24.00 -30.46
C LEU A 225 11.91 -23.79 -28.96
N ARG A 226 13.04 -23.12 -28.70
CA ARG A 226 13.77 -23.02 -27.42
C ARG A 226 13.00 -22.22 -26.36
N PRO A 227 13.34 -22.47 -25.08
CA PRO A 227 12.98 -21.58 -23.98
C PRO A 227 13.89 -20.34 -24.03
N SER A 228 13.30 -19.17 -24.22
CA SER A 228 13.96 -17.89 -23.99
C SER A 228 13.15 -17.12 -22.96
N GLU A 229 13.72 -17.10 -21.75
CA GLU A 229 13.65 -16.03 -20.75
C GLU A 229 12.36 -15.22 -20.67
N LEU A 230 11.54 -15.56 -19.66
CA LEU A 230 10.77 -14.53 -18.97
C LEU A 230 11.09 -14.62 -17.48
N THR A 231 12.24 -14.05 -17.13
CA THR A 231 12.61 -13.71 -15.76
C THR A 231 11.66 -12.61 -15.30
N ILE A 232 10.52 -12.98 -14.73
CA ILE A 232 9.72 -12.04 -13.95
C ILE A 232 10.40 -11.96 -12.58
N ASN A 233 11.39 -11.07 -12.49
CA ASN A 233 11.87 -10.54 -11.22
C ASN A 233 10.72 -9.75 -10.58
N GLY A 234 9.84 -10.45 -9.88
CA GLY A 234 8.87 -9.89 -8.96
C GLY A 234 9.55 -9.48 -7.65
N TYR A 235 10.50 -8.56 -7.72
CA TYR A 235 10.87 -7.77 -6.55
C TYR A 235 9.99 -6.53 -6.56
N PHE A 236 8.94 -6.51 -5.75
CA PHE A 236 8.50 -5.30 -5.09
C PHE A 236 7.83 -5.66 -3.76
N THR A 237 8.71 -5.85 -2.78
CA THR A 237 8.62 -5.35 -1.41
C THR A 237 7.22 -5.26 -0.79
N GLY A 238 6.93 -6.21 0.09
CA GLY A 238 6.35 -5.85 1.38
C GLY A 238 7.35 -4.98 2.14
N ALA A 239 7.09 -3.68 2.15
CA ALA A 239 7.61 -2.71 3.09
C ALA A 239 6.40 -1.77 3.32
N LEU A 240 5.76 -1.83 4.47
CA LEU A 240 6.12 -1.00 5.63
C LEU A 240 6.37 0.44 5.18
N PHE A 241 5.45 1.34 5.56
CA PHE A 241 5.54 2.79 5.48
C PHE A 241 6.91 3.33 5.05
N PRO A 242 7.05 3.92 3.85
CA PRO A 242 8.06 4.94 3.65
C PRO A 242 7.43 6.26 4.10
N HIS A 243 7.72 6.60 5.36
CA HIS A 243 7.93 7.99 5.73
C HIS A 243 9.05 8.57 4.84
N VAL A 244 9.17 9.90 4.83
CA VAL A 244 10.16 10.71 4.08
C VAL A 244 9.63 11.29 2.77
N SER A 245 9.00 12.46 2.91
CA SER A 245 9.42 13.71 2.27
C SER A 245 10.44 13.51 1.13
N LYS A 246 9.93 13.31 -0.08
CA LYS A 246 10.67 13.73 -1.28
C LYS A 246 9.82 14.73 -2.03
N GLN A 247 10.40 15.94 -2.10
CA GLN A 247 10.07 17.03 -3.00
C GLN A 247 8.71 17.71 -2.79
N LEU A 248 8.77 18.85 -2.11
CA LEU A 248 8.63 20.16 -2.75
C LEU A 248 9.42 21.18 -1.95
#